data_AF-A0A7C1S7Y2-F1
#
_entry.id   AF-A0A7C1S7Y2-F1
#
_cell.length_a   1.000
_cell.length_b   1.000
_cell.length_c   1.000
_cell.angle_alpha   90.00
_cell.angle_beta   90.00
_cell.angle_gamma   90.00
#
_symmetry.space_group_name_H-M   'P 1'
#
loop_
_entity.id
_entity.type
_entity.pdbx_description
1 polymer ?
#
loop_
_entity_poly.entity_id
_entity_poly.type
_entity_poly.pdbx_seq_one_letter_code
_entity_poly.pdbx_strand_id
1 'polypeptide(L)'
;MRETKKPRVALIGSDSMRGKEMKNVLSQKKFPLKDIDFFDPDVEEEYSKLTQFRGEPKVIHHLEKESLSGSDLVFLAADKKVNQAFGTLAHKQKFQAIDLSETFNAEEKIPVVVAGVNDEIILKKRPDLIANPHPVTVVLSHLFHVVLKEFGLLKAVSFVLQPVSAYEESGIKELADQSYAFLSSSSFSKKVFKEQIAFNFLSHTEKADKNGF
;
A
#
# COMPACT_ATOMS: atom_id res chain seq x y z
N MET A 1 -32.94 -7.61 -4.36
CA MET A 1 -31.59 -7.01 -4.39
C MET A 1 -31.31 -6.45 -3.01
N ARG A 2 -30.25 -6.87 -2.32
CA ARG A 2 -29.83 -6.19 -1.08
C ARG A 2 -29.27 -4.83 -1.49
N GLU A 3 -29.82 -3.74 -0.97
CA GLU A 3 -29.18 -2.43 -1.10
C GLU A 3 -27.76 -2.54 -0.55
N THR A 4 -26.77 -2.39 -1.43
CA THR A 4 -25.38 -2.27 -1.01
C THR A 4 -25.22 -0.93 -0.30
N LYS A 5 -25.30 -0.95 1.03
CA LYS A 5 -25.02 0.21 1.88
C LYS A 5 -23.65 0.77 1.47
N LYS A 6 -23.60 2.05 1.07
CA LYS A 6 -22.35 2.71 0.75
C LYS A 6 -21.52 2.88 2.04
N PRO A 7 -20.26 2.41 2.09
CA PRO A 7 -19.42 2.51 3.29
C PRO A 7 -18.95 3.94 3.55
N ARG A 8 -18.79 4.30 4.82
CA ARG A 8 -17.89 5.39 5.25
C ARG A 8 -16.47 4.87 5.22
N VAL A 9 -15.59 5.55 4.49
CA VAL A 9 -14.21 5.11 4.27
C VAL A 9 -13.27 6.03 5.04
N ALA A 10 -12.23 5.48 5.67
CA ALA A 10 -11.09 6.25 6.13
C ALA A 10 -9.83 5.84 5.36
N LEU A 11 -8.98 6.81 5.03
CA LEU A 11 -7.67 6.57 4.44
C LEU A 11 -6.59 7.18 5.33
N ILE A 12 -5.78 6.32 5.94
CA ILE A 12 -4.63 6.69 6.77
C ILE A 12 -3.38 6.77 5.89
N GLY A 13 -2.54 7.79 6.12
CA GLY A 13 -1.39 8.08 5.26
C GLY A 13 -1.84 8.65 3.93
N SER A 14 -2.87 9.48 3.95
CA SER A 14 -3.52 10.01 2.75
C SER A 14 -2.62 10.91 1.88
N ASP A 15 -1.50 11.40 2.40
CA ASP A 15 -0.50 12.15 1.64
C ASP A 15 0.72 11.34 1.23
N SER A 16 0.83 10.10 1.68
CA SER A 16 1.86 9.17 1.17
C SER A 16 1.65 8.91 -0.32
N MET A 17 2.68 8.41 -1.01
CA MET A 17 2.56 8.02 -2.42
C MET A 17 1.43 7.00 -2.64
N ARG A 18 1.32 6.00 -1.74
CA ARG A 18 0.25 4.99 -1.79
C ARG A 18 -1.12 5.62 -1.51
N GLY A 19 -1.21 6.51 -0.53
CA GLY A 19 -2.45 7.22 -0.20
C GLY A 19 -2.94 8.09 -1.36
N LYS A 20 -2.02 8.83 -2.00
CA LYS A 20 -2.29 9.61 -3.22
C LYS A 20 -2.84 8.73 -4.34
N GLU A 21 -2.21 7.57 -4.59
CA GLU A 21 -2.70 6.64 -5.61
C GLU A 21 -4.06 6.02 -5.24
N MET A 22 -4.27 5.68 -3.96
CA MET A 22 -5.57 5.17 -3.50
C MET A 22 -6.69 6.20 -3.73
N LYS A 23 -6.45 7.49 -3.45
CA LYS A 23 -7.38 8.58 -3.77
C LYS A 23 -7.71 8.62 -5.27
N ASN A 24 -6.68 8.51 -6.12
CA ASN A 24 -6.84 8.50 -7.57
C ASN A 24 -7.71 7.32 -8.02
N VAL A 25 -7.38 6.10 -7.58
CA VAL A 25 -8.11 4.88 -7.95
C VAL A 25 -9.57 4.94 -7.48
N LEU A 26 -9.84 5.32 -6.22
CA LEU A 26 -11.22 5.45 -5.69
C LEU A 26 -12.04 6.49 -6.45
N SER A 27 -11.38 7.57 -6.90
CA SER A 27 -12.00 8.61 -7.72
C SER A 27 -12.32 8.10 -9.14
N GLN A 28 -11.31 7.60 -9.86
CA GLN A 28 -11.41 7.14 -11.24
C GLN A 28 -12.40 5.97 -11.39
N LYS A 29 -12.36 5.01 -10.46
CA LYS A 29 -13.27 3.85 -10.46
C LYS A 29 -14.68 4.20 -9.96
N LYS A 30 -14.92 5.45 -9.55
CA LYS A 30 -16.19 5.90 -8.97
C LYS A 30 -16.66 4.96 -7.85
N PHE A 31 -15.73 4.53 -6.99
CA PHE A 31 -16.01 3.60 -5.90
C PHE A 31 -17.22 4.06 -5.08
N PRO A 32 -18.22 3.20 -4.84
CA PRO A 32 -19.41 3.60 -4.11
C PRO A 32 -19.05 3.82 -2.63
N LEU A 33 -19.11 5.05 -2.16
CA LEU A 33 -18.87 5.43 -0.76
C LEU A 33 -19.92 6.44 -0.31
N LYS A 34 -20.21 6.44 0.99
CA LYS A 34 -21.10 7.42 1.64
C LYS A 34 -20.32 8.70 1.90
N ASP A 35 -19.13 8.56 2.47
CA ASP A 35 -18.17 9.62 2.69
C ASP A 35 -16.76 9.03 2.78
N ILE A 36 -15.75 9.89 2.70
CA ILE A 36 -14.36 9.54 2.92
C ILE A 36 -13.67 10.59 3.79
N ASP A 37 -13.00 10.11 4.84
CA ASP A 37 -12.17 10.86 5.75
C ASP A 37 -10.69 10.57 5.48
N PHE A 38 -9.86 11.61 5.50
CA PHE A 38 -8.43 11.52 5.23
C PHE A 38 -7.65 11.82 6.48
N PHE A 39 -6.67 10.98 6.78
CA PHE A 39 -5.79 11.11 7.93
C PHE A 39 -4.35 10.98 7.51
N ASP A 40 -3.47 11.67 8.21
CA ASP A 40 -2.04 11.55 8.00
C ASP A 40 -1.29 11.79 9.32
N PRO A 41 -0.34 10.92 9.71
CA PRO A 41 0.39 11.07 10.97
C PRO A 41 1.22 12.35 11.05
N ASP A 42 1.56 12.95 9.90
CA ASP A 42 2.34 14.20 9.85
C ASP A 42 1.47 15.46 10.01
N VAL A 43 0.15 15.32 10.11
CA VAL A 43 -0.76 16.43 10.39
C VAL A 43 -0.93 16.56 11.90
N GLU A 44 -0.50 17.70 12.44
CA GLU A 44 -0.71 18.10 13.84
C GLU A 44 -2.18 18.52 14.08
N GLU A 45 -2.67 18.35 15.32
CA GLU A 45 -4.07 18.62 15.69
C GLU A 45 -4.48 20.08 15.42
N GLU A 46 -3.56 21.01 15.66
CA GLU A 46 -3.77 22.45 15.52
C GLU A 46 -3.76 22.93 14.06
N TYR A 47 -3.42 22.06 13.10
CA TYR A 47 -3.26 22.41 11.70
C TYR A 47 -4.19 21.60 10.80
N SER A 48 -4.75 22.27 9.80
CA SER A 48 -5.51 21.62 8.73
C SER A 48 -4.68 21.59 7.46
N LYS A 49 -4.44 20.38 6.94
CA LYS A 49 -3.83 20.21 5.61
C LYS A 49 -4.94 19.98 4.59
N LEU A 50 -4.95 20.77 3.52
CA LEU A 50 -5.97 20.66 2.47
C LEU A 50 -5.57 19.61 1.44
N THR A 51 -6.58 18.92 0.92
CA THR A 51 -6.47 18.01 -0.23
C THR A 51 -7.72 18.14 -1.10
N GLN A 52 -7.76 17.39 -2.19
CA GLN A 52 -8.94 17.30 -3.05
C GLN A 52 -9.31 15.84 -3.27
N PHE A 53 -10.62 15.59 -3.36
CA PHE A 53 -11.15 14.29 -3.75
C PHE A 53 -12.40 14.49 -4.60
N ARG A 54 -12.40 13.92 -5.81
CA ARG A 54 -13.50 14.07 -6.79
C ARG A 54 -13.86 15.52 -7.13
N GLY A 55 -12.85 16.40 -7.17
CA GLY A 55 -13.03 17.82 -7.46
C GLY A 55 -13.53 18.65 -6.26
N GLU A 56 -13.81 18.02 -5.13
CA GLU A 56 -14.23 18.70 -3.92
C GLU A 56 -13.05 18.91 -2.96
N PRO A 57 -12.96 20.09 -2.32
CA PRO A 57 -11.97 20.32 -1.27
C PRO A 57 -12.25 19.42 -0.06
N LYS A 58 -11.19 18.86 0.50
CA LYS A 58 -11.22 17.99 1.68
C LYS A 58 -10.10 18.38 2.64
N VAL A 59 -10.27 18.04 3.91
CA VAL A 59 -9.26 18.22 4.95
C VAL A 59 -8.62 16.87 5.25
N ILE A 60 -7.30 16.89 5.43
CA ILE A 60 -6.55 15.80 6.04
C ILE A 60 -6.47 16.13 7.53
N HIS A 61 -6.95 15.23 8.36
CA HIS A 61 -7.04 15.38 9.80
C HIS A 61 -5.87 14.73 10.53
N HIS A 62 -5.58 15.22 11.74
CA HIS A 62 -4.75 14.54 12.70
C HIS A 62 -5.29 13.13 13.00
N LEU A 63 -4.39 12.20 13.26
CA LEU A 63 -4.71 10.78 13.41
C LEU A 63 -4.63 10.36 14.88
N GLU A 64 -5.79 10.20 15.51
CA GLU A 64 -5.96 9.66 16.85
C GLU A 64 -6.71 8.32 16.82
N LYS A 65 -6.64 7.56 17.91
CA LYS A 65 -7.27 6.24 17.97
C LYS A 65 -8.78 6.35 17.76
N GLU A 66 -9.39 7.41 18.26
CA GLU A 66 -10.81 7.69 18.19
C GLU A 66 -11.25 8.22 16.82
N SER A 67 -10.31 8.69 15.98
CA SER A 67 -10.57 9.28 14.66
C SER A 67 -11.24 8.31 13.68
N LEU A 68 -11.11 6.99 13.90
CA LEU A 68 -11.68 5.97 13.02
C LEU A 68 -13.11 5.56 13.41
N SER A 69 -13.65 6.15 14.49
CA SER A 69 -14.99 5.84 14.98
C SER A 69 -16.06 6.09 13.92
N GLY A 70 -16.88 5.06 13.66
CA GLY A 70 -17.96 5.14 12.66
C GLY A 70 -17.51 4.90 11.21
N SER A 71 -16.24 4.61 10.96
CA SER A 71 -15.77 4.09 9.67
C SER A 71 -16.29 2.67 9.44
N ASP A 72 -16.71 2.35 8.21
CA ASP A 72 -17.04 0.98 7.82
C ASP A 72 -15.80 0.27 7.23
N LEU A 73 -14.96 1.01 6.49
CA LEU A 73 -13.77 0.49 5.80
C LEU A 73 -12.57 1.45 5.98
N VAL A 74 -11.39 0.92 6.28
CA VAL A 74 -10.17 1.71 6.52
C VAL A 74 -9.03 1.19 5.65
N PHE A 75 -8.43 2.08 4.86
CA PHE A 75 -7.20 1.79 4.12
C PHE A 75 -6.00 2.31 4.91
N LEU A 76 -5.02 1.43 5.15
CA LEU A 76 -3.78 1.76 5.86
C LEU A 76 -2.66 1.94 4.84
N ALA A 77 -2.29 3.18 4.56
CA ALA A 77 -1.27 3.54 3.56
C ALA A 77 -0.14 4.41 4.16
N ALA A 78 -0.01 4.44 5.48
CA ALA A 78 1.10 5.09 6.18
C ALA A 78 2.26 4.10 6.36
N ASP A 79 3.25 4.49 7.17
CA ASP A 79 4.35 3.62 7.56
C ASP A 79 3.88 2.42 8.41
N LYS A 80 4.75 1.41 8.53
CA LYS A 80 4.45 0.17 9.25
C LYS A 80 4.10 0.39 10.72
N LYS A 81 4.72 1.36 11.41
CA LYS A 81 4.46 1.62 12.83
C LYS A 81 3.06 2.19 13.03
N VAL A 82 2.67 3.15 12.19
CA VAL A 82 1.32 3.74 12.18
C VAL A 82 0.31 2.67 11.79
N ASN A 83 0.52 1.96 10.68
CA ASN A 83 -0.40 0.91 10.24
C ASN A 83 -0.60 -0.19 11.31
N GLN A 84 0.45 -0.58 12.04
CA GLN A 84 0.35 -1.53 13.16
C GLN A 84 -0.56 -1.00 14.28
N ALA A 85 -0.35 0.25 14.69
CA ALA A 85 -1.08 0.87 15.79
C ALA A 85 -2.58 1.02 15.48
N PHE A 86 -2.94 1.34 14.23
CA PHE A 86 -4.33 1.59 13.84
C PHE A 86 -5.04 0.35 13.27
N GLY A 87 -4.33 -0.51 12.53
CA GLY A 87 -4.90 -1.74 11.99
C GLY A 87 -5.39 -2.69 13.08
N THR A 88 -4.68 -2.78 14.20
CA THR A 88 -5.07 -3.62 15.35
C THR A 88 -6.32 -3.13 16.08
N LEU A 89 -6.80 -1.91 15.80
CA LEU A 89 -8.05 -1.37 16.36
C LEU A 89 -9.30 -1.89 15.62
N ALA A 90 -9.15 -2.48 14.43
CA ALA A 90 -10.25 -2.87 13.55
C ALA A 90 -11.33 -3.69 14.28
N HIS A 91 -10.90 -4.74 14.99
CA HIS A 91 -11.82 -5.59 15.76
C HIS A 91 -12.56 -4.82 16.87
N LYS A 92 -11.82 -4.03 17.66
CA LYS A 92 -12.37 -3.28 18.80
C LYS A 92 -13.35 -2.20 18.36
N GLN A 93 -13.05 -1.52 17.25
CA GLN A 93 -13.84 -0.40 16.75
C GLN A 93 -14.84 -0.79 15.65
N LYS A 94 -14.87 -2.07 15.26
CA LYS A 94 -15.86 -2.65 14.34
C LYS A 94 -15.81 -2.06 12.92
N PHE A 95 -14.61 -1.80 12.41
CA PHE A 95 -14.38 -1.48 11.00
C PHE A 95 -13.58 -2.61 10.32
N GLN A 96 -13.66 -2.70 9.00
CA GLN A 96 -12.75 -3.55 8.23
C GLN A 96 -11.53 -2.75 7.79
N ALA A 97 -10.33 -3.30 7.92
CA ALA A 97 -9.09 -2.68 7.47
C ALA A 97 -8.39 -3.46 6.36
N ILE A 98 -7.75 -2.70 5.48
CA ILE A 98 -6.90 -3.21 4.40
C ILE A 98 -5.53 -2.53 4.56
N ASP A 99 -4.51 -3.31 4.92
CA ASP A 99 -3.13 -2.84 4.96
C ASP A 99 -2.52 -2.85 3.56
N LEU A 100 -2.04 -1.69 3.10
CA LEU A 100 -1.42 -1.50 1.78
C LEU A 100 0.11 -1.40 1.85
N SER A 101 0.70 -1.50 3.06
CA SER A 101 2.13 -1.26 3.31
C SER A 101 2.89 -2.50 3.77
N GLU A 102 2.31 -3.70 3.59
CA GLU A 102 2.95 -4.99 3.93
C GLU A 102 3.35 -5.10 5.41
N THR A 103 2.67 -4.34 6.26
CA THR A 103 2.87 -4.27 7.71
C THR A 103 2.58 -5.62 8.35
N PHE A 104 1.50 -6.26 7.92
CA PHE A 104 0.98 -7.47 8.53
C PHE A 104 1.22 -8.75 7.71
N ASN A 105 2.03 -8.70 6.64
CA ASN A 105 2.26 -9.85 5.75
C ASN A 105 2.86 -11.08 6.47
N ALA A 106 3.61 -10.86 7.56
CA ALA A 106 4.23 -11.92 8.35
C ALA A 106 3.37 -12.39 9.54
N GLU A 107 2.21 -11.76 9.79
CA GLU A 107 1.36 -12.06 10.94
C GLU A 107 0.40 -13.20 10.61
N GLU A 108 0.63 -14.38 11.21
CA GLU A 108 -0.12 -15.61 10.89
C GLU A 108 -1.64 -15.49 11.01
N LYS A 109 -2.11 -14.63 11.92
CA LYS A 109 -3.55 -14.42 12.18
C LYS A 109 -4.21 -13.48 11.18
N ILE A 110 -3.43 -12.73 10.40
CA ILE A 110 -3.94 -11.73 9.45
C ILE A 110 -3.80 -12.32 8.05
N PRO A 111 -4.91 -12.58 7.36
CA PRO A 111 -4.83 -13.18 6.04
C PRO A 111 -4.27 -12.18 5.02
N VAL A 112 -3.33 -12.67 4.22
CA VAL A 112 -2.87 -12.03 3.00
C VAL A 112 -3.85 -12.34 1.87
N VAL A 113 -4.41 -11.32 1.23
CA VAL A 113 -5.45 -11.48 0.21
C VAL A 113 -5.03 -10.86 -1.11
N VAL A 114 -5.19 -11.63 -2.19
CA VAL A 114 -5.10 -11.20 -3.58
C VAL A 114 -6.50 -11.30 -4.19
N ALA A 115 -7.10 -10.15 -4.48
CA ALA A 115 -8.46 -10.08 -5.02
C ALA A 115 -8.58 -10.90 -6.31
N GLY A 116 -9.61 -11.73 -6.43
CA GLY A 116 -9.84 -12.64 -7.56
C GLY A 116 -9.01 -13.92 -7.55
N VAL A 117 -8.14 -14.13 -6.56
CA VAL A 117 -7.33 -15.35 -6.42
C VAL A 117 -7.78 -16.18 -5.21
N ASN A 118 -7.91 -15.54 -4.04
CA ASN A 118 -8.26 -16.21 -2.77
C ASN A 118 -9.38 -15.47 -2.00
N ASP A 119 -10.37 -14.95 -2.74
CA ASP A 119 -11.51 -14.19 -2.21
C ASP A 119 -12.34 -14.97 -1.18
N GLU A 120 -12.32 -16.31 -1.23
CA GLU A 120 -13.03 -17.17 -0.29
C GLU A 120 -12.62 -16.94 1.17
N ILE A 121 -11.41 -16.42 1.41
CA ILE A 121 -10.96 -16.03 2.75
C ILE A 121 -11.87 -14.95 3.32
N ILE A 122 -12.15 -13.91 2.53
CA ILE A 122 -13.03 -12.81 2.93
C ILE A 122 -14.47 -13.32 3.06
N LEU A 123 -14.94 -14.09 2.08
CA LEU A 123 -16.33 -14.55 2.03
C LEU A 123 -16.68 -15.48 3.19
N LYS A 124 -15.74 -16.32 3.64
CA LYS A 124 -15.97 -17.31 4.71
C LYS A 124 -15.66 -16.77 6.11
N LYS A 125 -14.51 -16.09 6.27
CA LYS A 125 -14.02 -15.69 7.60
C LYS A 125 -14.42 -14.27 8.00
N ARG A 126 -14.70 -13.40 7.02
CA ARG A 126 -14.98 -11.97 7.22
C ARG A 126 -13.98 -11.33 8.21
N PRO A 127 -12.68 -11.39 7.91
CA PRO A 127 -11.66 -10.83 8.79
C PRO A 127 -11.87 -9.31 8.96
N ASP A 128 -11.59 -8.82 10.16
CA ASP A 128 -11.61 -7.39 10.46
C ASP A 128 -10.40 -6.66 9.84
N LEU A 129 -9.31 -7.37 9.56
CA LEU A 129 -8.10 -6.84 8.95
C LEU A 129 -7.55 -7.84 7.94
N ILE A 130 -7.20 -7.35 6.75
CA ILE A 130 -6.48 -8.11 5.72
C ILE A 130 -5.22 -7.37 5.31
N ALA A 131 -4.21 -8.12 4.86
CA ALA A 131 -2.98 -7.58 4.32
C ALA A 131 -2.96 -7.70 2.79
N ASN A 132 -2.66 -6.61 2.09
CA ASN A 132 -2.33 -6.63 0.68
C ASN A 132 -0.85 -7.03 0.54
N PRO A 133 -0.53 -8.08 -0.25
CA PRO A 133 0.85 -8.53 -0.38
C PRO A 133 1.69 -7.58 -1.24
N HIS A 134 2.99 -7.86 -1.27
CA HIS A 134 3.92 -7.23 -2.19
C HIS A 134 3.37 -7.23 -3.64
N PRO A 135 3.52 -6.15 -4.43
CA PRO A 135 2.97 -6.07 -5.79
C PRO A 135 3.39 -7.20 -6.72
N VAL A 136 4.63 -7.69 -6.59
CA VAL A 136 5.13 -8.85 -7.33
C VAL A 136 4.30 -10.10 -7.04
N THR A 137 3.96 -10.32 -5.76
CA THR A 137 3.12 -11.44 -5.33
C THR A 137 1.74 -11.34 -5.95
N VAL A 138 1.15 -10.13 -6.03
CA VAL A 138 -0.15 -9.92 -6.70
C VAL A 138 -0.08 -10.36 -8.17
N VAL A 139 0.91 -9.87 -8.92
CA VAL A 139 1.08 -10.18 -10.34
C VAL A 139 1.29 -11.67 -10.58
N LEU A 140 2.23 -12.29 -9.84
CA LEU A 140 2.54 -13.70 -9.98
C LEU A 140 1.37 -14.60 -9.53
N SER A 141 0.65 -14.20 -8.48
CA SER A 141 -0.52 -14.96 -8.00
C SER A 141 -1.62 -15.02 -9.04
N HIS A 142 -1.92 -13.90 -9.72
CA HIS A 142 -2.90 -13.90 -10.81
C HIS A 142 -2.46 -14.81 -11.97
N LEU A 143 -1.20 -14.72 -12.39
CA LEU A 143 -0.66 -15.57 -13.45
C LEU A 143 -0.76 -17.05 -13.08
N PHE A 144 -0.25 -17.42 -11.90
CA PHE A 144 -0.24 -18.80 -11.46
C PHE A 144 -1.63 -19.33 -11.17
N HIS A 145 -2.56 -18.50 -10.69
CA HIS A 145 -3.94 -18.91 -10.46
C HIS A 145 -4.63 -19.39 -11.74
N VAL A 146 -4.36 -18.73 -12.88
CA VAL A 146 -4.87 -19.15 -14.19
C VAL A 146 -4.16 -20.42 -14.66
N VAL A 147 -2.83 -20.46 -14.59
CA VAL A 147 -2.03 -21.62 -15.06
C VAL A 147 -2.35 -22.89 -14.26
N LEU A 148 -2.45 -22.79 -12.93
CA LEU A 148 -2.77 -23.90 -12.03
C LEU A 148 -4.10 -24.56 -12.37
N LYS A 149 -5.13 -23.76 -12.67
CA LYS A 149 -6.47 -24.26 -12.97
C LYS A 149 -6.53 -25.06 -14.27
N GLU A 150 -5.79 -24.63 -15.29
CA GLU A 150 -5.84 -25.23 -16.63
C GLU A 150 -4.81 -26.34 -16.85
N PHE A 151 -3.60 -26.19 -16.29
CA PHE A 151 -2.45 -27.03 -16.63
C PHE A 151 -1.73 -27.64 -15.42
N GLY A 152 -2.03 -27.17 -14.20
CA GLY A 152 -1.20 -27.42 -13.02
C GLY A 152 0.12 -26.64 -13.06
N LEU A 153 0.86 -26.65 -11.94
CA LEU A 153 2.15 -25.96 -11.82
C LEU A 153 3.09 -26.77 -10.93
N LEU A 154 4.21 -27.23 -11.50
CA LEU A 154 5.23 -27.97 -10.75
C LEU A 154 6.32 -27.06 -10.17
N LYS A 155 6.80 -26.10 -10.97
CA LYS A 155 7.87 -25.18 -10.59
C LYS A 155 7.74 -23.88 -11.37
N ALA A 156 8.03 -22.75 -10.71
CA ALA A 156 8.20 -21.46 -11.34
C ALA A 156 9.55 -20.85 -10.94
N VAL A 157 10.17 -20.14 -11.88
CA VAL A 157 11.37 -19.31 -11.64
C VAL A 157 11.08 -17.94 -12.23
N SER A 158 11.27 -16.88 -11.44
CA SER A 158 10.96 -15.51 -11.82
C SER A 158 12.15 -14.59 -11.61
N PHE A 159 12.42 -13.72 -12.58
CA PHE A 159 13.35 -12.60 -12.44
C PHE A 159 12.54 -11.31 -12.37
N VAL A 160 12.73 -10.52 -11.31
CA VAL A 160 11.95 -9.32 -11.05
C VAL A 160 12.85 -8.10 -11.19
N LEU A 161 12.49 -7.21 -12.11
CA LEU A 161 13.10 -5.88 -12.22
C LEU A 161 12.25 -4.89 -11.44
N GLN A 162 12.68 -4.59 -10.22
CA GLN A 162 11.93 -3.71 -9.33
C GLN A 162 12.23 -2.23 -9.62
N PRO A 163 11.22 -1.38 -9.84
CA PRO A 163 11.44 0.05 -10.01
C PRO A 163 11.83 0.73 -8.70
N VAL A 164 12.53 1.87 -8.81
CA VAL A 164 12.92 2.68 -7.65
C VAL A 164 11.73 3.26 -6.87
N SER A 165 10.53 3.27 -7.45
CA SER A 165 9.30 3.64 -6.75
C SER A 165 8.94 2.69 -5.59
N ALA A 166 9.55 1.50 -5.53
CA ALA A 166 9.46 0.64 -4.35
C ALA A 166 10.08 1.29 -3.10
N TYR A 167 10.97 2.27 -3.28
CA TYR A 167 11.60 3.08 -2.22
C TYR A 167 10.94 4.46 -2.09
N GLU A 168 9.70 4.56 -2.55
CA GLU A 168 8.86 5.76 -2.47
C GLU A 168 9.52 6.98 -3.14
N GLU A 169 9.15 8.18 -2.68
CA GLU A 169 9.60 9.45 -3.26
C GLU A 169 11.11 9.61 -3.18
N SER A 170 11.72 9.08 -2.11
CA SER A 170 13.17 9.14 -1.91
C SER A 170 13.94 8.40 -3.01
N GLY A 171 13.48 7.20 -3.40
CA GLY A 171 14.11 6.41 -4.45
C GLY A 171 13.93 7.03 -5.83
N ILE A 172 12.74 7.56 -6.11
CA ILE A 172 12.46 8.28 -7.37
C ILE A 172 13.34 9.52 -7.48
N LYS A 173 13.43 10.31 -6.40
CA LYS A 173 14.25 11.51 -6.37
C LYS A 173 15.72 11.17 -6.55
N GLU A 174 16.23 10.15 -5.88
CA GLU A 174 17.63 9.75 -6.03
C GLU A 174 17.94 9.29 -7.46
N LEU A 175 17.05 8.51 -8.10
CA LEU A 175 17.25 8.13 -9.51
C LEU A 175 17.34 9.37 -10.42
N ALA A 176 16.44 10.33 -10.23
CA ALA A 176 16.42 11.56 -11.01
C ALA A 176 17.70 12.39 -10.79
N ASP A 177 18.09 12.60 -9.54
CA ASP A 177 19.30 13.34 -9.15
C ASP A 177 20.56 12.67 -9.74
N GLN A 178 20.69 11.34 -9.60
CA GLN A 178 21.83 10.60 -10.15
C GLN A 178 21.84 10.65 -11.69
N SER A 179 20.69 10.55 -12.34
CA SER A 179 20.60 10.58 -13.81
C SER A 179 21.01 11.94 -14.36
N TYR A 180 20.55 13.04 -13.74
CA TYR A 180 20.93 14.40 -14.13
C TYR A 180 22.45 14.60 -13.95
N ALA A 181 22.98 14.27 -12.78
CA ALA A 181 24.39 14.43 -12.48
C ALA A 181 25.29 13.59 -13.41
N PHE A 182 24.89 12.35 -13.70
CA PHE A 182 25.62 11.47 -14.62
C PHE A 182 25.71 12.09 -16.03
N LEU A 183 24.59 12.60 -16.55
CA LEU A 183 24.54 13.23 -17.88
C LEU A 183 25.29 14.58 -17.93
N SER A 184 25.35 15.31 -16.81
CA SER A 184 26.08 16.56 -16.70
C SER A 184 27.55 16.39 -16.29
N SER A 185 28.07 15.15 -16.24
CA SER A 185 29.42 14.83 -15.76
C SER A 185 29.73 15.41 -14.37
N SER A 186 28.71 15.50 -13.52
CA SER A 186 28.77 16.02 -12.16
C SER A 186 28.75 14.87 -11.15
N SER A 187 29.21 15.13 -9.92
CA SER A 187 29.12 14.15 -8.84
C SER A 187 27.70 14.04 -8.29
N PHE A 188 27.34 12.87 -7.76
CA PHE A 188 26.06 12.63 -7.10
C PHE A 188 26.24 11.91 -5.76
N SER A 189 25.25 12.06 -4.88
CA SER A 189 25.17 11.34 -3.62
C SER A 189 24.33 10.08 -3.74
N LYS A 190 24.67 9.08 -2.94
CA LYS A 190 23.93 7.82 -2.77
C LYS A 190 23.36 7.79 -1.36
N LYS A 191 22.07 8.11 -1.19
CA LYS A 191 21.43 8.29 0.13
C LYS A 191 20.53 7.11 0.48
N VAL A 192 19.74 6.66 -0.48
CA VAL A 192 18.81 5.53 -0.40
C VAL A 192 19.51 4.24 -0.82
N PHE A 193 20.22 4.26 -1.94
CA PHE A 193 20.90 3.08 -2.48
C PHE A 193 22.37 3.09 -2.11
N LYS A 194 22.99 1.92 -1.95
CA LYS A 194 24.44 1.82 -1.66
C LYS A 194 25.30 2.01 -2.91
N GLU A 195 24.70 1.79 -4.08
CA GLU A 195 25.34 1.78 -5.39
C GLU A 195 24.63 2.76 -6.34
N GLN A 196 25.28 3.06 -7.47
CA GLN A 196 24.67 3.89 -8.52
C GLN A 196 23.49 3.13 -9.13
N ILE A 197 22.35 3.81 -9.24
CA ILE A 197 21.13 3.29 -9.87
C ILE A 197 20.85 3.92 -11.23
N ALA A 198 21.34 5.13 -11.49
CA ALA A 198 21.22 5.73 -12.82
C ALA A 198 21.98 4.89 -13.85
N PHE A 199 21.30 4.48 -14.92
CA PHE A 199 21.86 3.65 -16.00
C PHE A 199 22.50 2.34 -15.51
N ASN A 200 22.00 1.76 -14.42
CA ASN A 200 22.54 0.54 -13.82
C ASN A 200 21.42 -0.43 -13.37
N PHE A 201 21.77 -1.70 -13.15
CA PHE A 201 20.93 -2.69 -12.48
C PHE A 201 21.62 -3.17 -11.21
N LEU A 202 20.92 -3.11 -10.09
CA LEU A 202 21.40 -3.69 -8.83
C LEU A 202 20.92 -5.13 -8.73
N SER A 203 21.83 -6.03 -8.36
CA SER A 203 21.50 -7.45 -8.18
C SER A 203 20.65 -7.70 -6.93
N HIS A 204 20.83 -6.87 -5.90
CA HIS A 204 20.07 -6.88 -4.67
C HIS A 204 20.09 -5.49 -4.04
N THR A 205 19.00 -5.14 -3.37
CA THR A 205 18.84 -3.88 -2.64
C THR A 205 18.63 -4.11 -1.14
N GLU A 206 18.29 -5.35 -0.76
CA GLU A 206 18.15 -5.79 0.62
C GLU A 206 19.24 -6.79 0.99
N LYS A 207 19.44 -7.00 2.29
CA LYS A 207 20.39 -8.00 2.77
C LYS A 207 19.75 -9.37 2.59
N ALA A 208 20.44 -10.24 1.86
CA ALA A 208 20.07 -11.64 1.76
C ALA A 208 19.94 -12.28 3.15
N ASP A 209 18.93 -13.13 3.30
CA ASP A 209 18.69 -13.96 4.46
C ASP A 209 19.77 -15.05 4.59
N LYS A 210 19.62 -15.91 5.60
CA LYS A 210 20.55 -17.02 5.86
C LYS A 210 20.65 -18.04 4.71
N ASN A 211 19.69 -18.04 3.79
CA ASN A 211 19.61 -18.95 2.65
C ASN A 211 20.04 -18.27 1.33
N GLY A 212 20.39 -16.98 1.36
CA GLY A 212 20.81 -16.23 0.18
C GLY A 212 19.66 -15.55 -0.58
N PHE A 213 18.47 -15.43 0.02
CA PHE A 213 17.29 -14.76 -0.57
C PHE A 213 17.02 -13.39 0.03
#